data_AF-A0A0N5CRJ5-F1
#
_entry.id   AF-A0A0N5CRJ5-F1
#
_cell.length_a   1.000
_cell.length_b   1.000
_cell.length_c   1.000
_cell.angle_alpha   90.00
_cell.angle_beta   90.00
_cell.angle_gamma   90.00
#
_symmetry.space_group_name_H-M   'P 1'
#
loop_
_entity.id
_entity.type
_entity.pdbx_description
1 polymer ?
#
loop_
_entity_poly.entity_id
_entity_poly.type
_entity_poly.pdbx_seq_one_letter_code
_entity_poly.pdbx_strand_id
1 'polypeptide(L)'
;MADNAMSEKAKNSNLECSENIAHRKSPDLFPENVPGAWDMHRTLTAVANEPKTNRFRTELDPQDVRLVNELGQFSADQLMEYVRSLQNSAYTLGVEEAKQFSKGRFLRVFEKRSEEVSR
;
A
#
# COMPACT_ATOMS: atom_id res chain seq x y z
N MET A 1 56.93 -32.12 -9.26
CA MET A 1 56.51 -31.18 -8.20
C MET A 1 55.32 -30.41 -8.74
N ALA A 2 54.20 -30.43 -8.01
CA ALA A 2 52.88 -30.07 -8.49
C ALA A 2 52.69 -28.56 -8.65
N ASP A 3 52.05 -28.18 -9.75
CA ASP A 3 51.46 -26.87 -9.99
C ASP A 3 50.36 -26.59 -8.96
N ASN A 4 50.57 -25.60 -8.09
CA ASN A 4 49.56 -25.14 -7.14
C ASN A 4 48.87 -23.90 -7.73
N ALA A 5 47.87 -24.13 -8.59
CA ALA A 5 47.00 -23.08 -9.09
C ALA A 5 46.11 -22.57 -7.95
N MET A 6 46.47 -21.42 -7.39
CA MET A 6 45.71 -20.73 -6.36
C MET A 6 44.37 -20.28 -6.96
N SER A 7 43.31 -21.03 -6.66
CA SER A 7 41.94 -20.67 -7.00
C SER A 7 41.47 -19.53 -6.08
N GLU A 8 41.78 -18.29 -6.45
CA GLU A 8 41.07 -17.14 -5.91
C GLU A 8 39.69 -17.06 -6.57
N LYS A 9 38.74 -17.82 -6.03
CA LYS A 9 37.32 -17.59 -6.30
C LYS A 9 36.99 -16.18 -5.81
N ALA A 10 36.78 -15.26 -6.75
CA ALA A 10 36.19 -13.96 -6.50
C ALA A 10 34.98 -14.13 -5.57
N LYS A 11 35.01 -13.45 -4.42
CA LYS A 11 33.87 -13.37 -3.51
C LYS A 11 32.79 -12.57 -4.24
N ASN A 12 31.85 -13.29 -4.86
CA ASN A 12 30.68 -12.71 -5.50
C ASN A 12 29.96 -11.83 -4.48
N SER A 13 30.07 -10.52 -4.65
CA SER A 13 29.34 -9.48 -3.93
C SER A 13 27.91 -9.38 -4.46
N ASN A 14 27.25 -10.52 -4.68
CA ASN A 14 25.86 -10.52 -5.11
C ASN A 14 24.98 -10.45 -3.86
N LEU A 15 24.42 -9.26 -3.62
CA LEU A 15 23.38 -9.01 -2.63
C LEU A 15 22.06 -9.59 -3.18
N GLU A 16 22.00 -10.92 -3.30
CA GLU A 16 20.78 -11.61 -3.72
C GLU A 16 19.91 -11.85 -2.48
N CYS A 17 18.70 -11.29 -2.48
CA CYS A 17 17.69 -11.60 -1.48
C CYS A 17 17.08 -12.99 -1.77
N SER A 18 17.28 -13.94 -0.87
CA SER A 18 16.69 -15.30 -0.95
C SER A 18 15.29 -15.40 -0.31
N GLU A 19 14.61 -14.28 -0.09
CA GLU A 19 13.26 -14.28 0.51
C GLU A 19 12.23 -14.88 -0.45
N ASN A 20 11.58 -15.96 -0.02
CA ASN A 20 10.45 -16.55 -0.73
C ASN A 20 9.13 -15.89 -0.27
N ILE A 21 8.64 -14.93 -1.06
CA ILE A 21 7.38 -14.21 -0.81
C ILE A 21 6.12 -14.93 -1.32
N ALA A 22 6.25 -16.08 -2.00
CA ALA A 22 5.12 -16.76 -2.63
C ALA A 22 4.04 -17.22 -1.62
N HIS A 23 4.43 -17.43 -0.36
CA HIS A 23 3.52 -17.82 0.72
C HIS A 23 3.17 -16.67 1.68
N ARG A 24 3.69 -15.46 1.43
CA ARG A 24 3.37 -14.26 2.22
C ARG A 24 2.42 -13.38 1.42
N LYS A 25 1.15 -13.79 1.34
CA LYS A 25 0.12 -12.88 0.83
C LYS A 25 0.04 -11.68 1.78
N SER A 26 -0.04 -10.48 1.22
CA SER A 26 -0.37 -9.28 2.00
C SER A 26 -1.61 -9.57 2.85
N PRO A 27 -1.67 -9.13 4.11
CA PRO A 27 -2.86 -9.30 4.93
C PRO A 27 -4.10 -8.77 4.20
N ASP A 28 -5.19 -9.53 4.21
CA ASP A 28 -6.46 -9.05 3.67
C ASP A 28 -6.91 -7.84 4.51
N LEU A 29 -6.95 -6.68 3.87
CA LEU A 29 -7.55 -5.48 4.44
C LEU A 29 -9.04 -5.78 4.63
N PHE A 30 -9.47 -5.83 5.90
CA PHE A 30 -10.82 -6.18 6.33
C PHE A 30 -11.19 -7.65 6.03
N PRO A 31 -10.72 -8.62 6.84
CA PRO A 31 -11.00 -10.04 6.64
C PRO A 31 -12.49 -10.41 6.83
N GLU A 32 -13.30 -9.46 7.28
CA GLU A 32 -14.73 -9.67 7.49
C GLU A 32 -15.52 -9.33 6.22
N ASN A 33 -16.31 -10.29 5.74
CA ASN A 33 -17.19 -10.06 4.60
C ASN A 33 -18.35 -9.15 4.99
N VAL A 34 -18.29 -7.87 4.60
CA VAL A 34 -19.39 -6.92 4.80
C VAL A 34 -20.26 -6.85 3.54
N PRO A 35 -21.53 -7.32 3.60
CA PRO A 35 -22.43 -7.29 2.46
C PRO A 35 -22.57 -5.88 1.85
N GLY A 36 -22.44 -5.78 0.54
CA GLY A 36 -22.60 -4.53 -0.21
C GLY A 36 -21.42 -3.55 -0.14
N ALA A 37 -20.47 -3.70 0.81
CA ALA A 37 -19.30 -2.84 0.90
C ALA A 37 -18.37 -2.98 -0.31
N TRP A 38 -18.19 -4.21 -0.81
CA TRP A 38 -17.39 -4.49 -2.00
C TRP A 38 -18.01 -3.92 -3.29
N ASP A 39 -19.34 -3.95 -3.40
CA ASP A 39 -20.05 -3.35 -4.54
C ASP A 39 -19.93 -1.82 -4.51
N MET A 40 -20.12 -1.22 -3.33
CA MET A 40 -19.90 0.22 -3.10
C MET A 40 -18.47 0.63 -3.45
N HIS A 41 -17.46 -0.12 -2.98
CA HIS A 41 -16.06 0.13 -3.32
C HIS A 41 -15.84 0.04 -4.84
N ARG A 42 -16.39 -0.99 -5.50
CA ARG A 42 -16.29 -1.13 -6.96
C ARG A 42 -16.93 0.05 -7.69
N THR A 43 -18.10 0.52 -7.24
CA THR A 43 -18.78 1.69 -7.83
C THR A 43 -17.97 2.96 -7.62
N LEU A 44 -17.49 3.24 -6.40
CA LEU A 44 -16.63 4.38 -6.12
C LEU A 44 -15.35 4.34 -6.94
N THR A 45 -14.70 3.18 -7.02
CA THR A 45 -13.50 2.96 -7.83
C THR A 45 -13.79 3.10 -9.32
N ALA A 46 -14.94 2.66 -9.82
CA ALA A 46 -15.36 2.86 -11.21
C ALA A 46 -15.63 4.34 -11.54
N VAL A 47 -16.24 5.09 -10.61
CA VAL A 47 -16.44 6.54 -10.73
C VAL A 47 -15.11 7.30 -10.66
N ALA A 48 -14.19 6.86 -9.81
CA ALA A 48 -12.83 7.41 -9.75
C ALA A 48 -11.98 7.06 -10.99
N ASN A 49 -12.29 5.92 -11.64
CA ASN A 49 -11.66 5.37 -12.83
C ASN A 49 -12.48 5.58 -14.12
N GLU A 50 -13.24 6.69 -14.25
CA GLU A 50 -13.41 7.30 -15.57
C GLU A 50 -12.02 7.32 -16.24
N PRO A 51 -11.87 7.03 -17.56
CA PRO A 51 -10.60 6.65 -18.18
C PRO A 51 -9.60 7.81 -18.19
N LYS A 52 -9.09 8.17 -17.02
CA LYS A 52 -7.81 8.80 -16.79
C LYS A 52 -6.85 7.74 -17.23
N THR A 53 -6.38 7.92 -18.46
CA THR A 53 -5.32 7.16 -19.11
C THR A 53 -4.41 6.57 -18.03
N ASN A 54 -4.28 5.24 -17.98
CA ASN A 54 -3.39 4.50 -17.09
C ASN A 54 -1.93 4.80 -17.45
N ARG A 55 -1.58 6.08 -17.43
CA ARG A 55 -0.25 6.62 -17.42
C ARG A 55 0.05 6.73 -15.94
N PHE A 56 1.07 6.00 -15.48
CA PHE A 56 1.75 6.36 -14.24
C PHE A 56 1.82 7.89 -14.21
N ARG A 57 1.21 8.53 -13.20
CA ARG A 57 1.29 9.99 -13.05
C ARG A 57 2.76 10.30 -12.77
N THR A 58 3.53 10.49 -13.83
CA THR A 58 4.90 10.99 -13.78
C THR A 58 4.93 12.50 -13.56
N GLU A 59 3.77 13.15 -13.65
CA GLU A 59 3.59 14.55 -13.27
C GLU A 59 3.53 14.64 -11.75
N LEU A 60 4.67 14.95 -11.14
CA LEU A 60 4.75 15.41 -9.75
C LEU A 60 4.12 16.80 -9.69
N ASP A 61 3.19 16.99 -8.77
CA ASP A 61 2.67 18.32 -8.52
C ASP A 61 3.73 19.19 -7.79
N PRO A 62 3.56 20.52 -7.74
CA PRO A 62 4.51 21.38 -7.05
C PRO A 62 4.70 21.04 -5.56
N GLN A 63 3.69 20.48 -4.89
CA GLN A 63 3.79 20.02 -3.50
C GLN A 63 4.59 18.72 -3.40
N ASP A 64 4.40 17.77 -4.32
CA ASP A 64 5.14 16.52 -4.39
C ASP A 64 6.64 16.81 -4.57
N VAL A 65 6.99 17.74 -5.48
CA VAL A 65 8.38 18.16 -5.70
C VAL A 65 8.97 18.80 -4.44
N ARG A 66 8.20 19.63 -3.74
CA ARG A 66 8.63 20.22 -2.47
C ARG A 66 8.87 19.17 -1.40
N LEU A 67 7.95 18.22 -1.24
CA LEU A 67 8.08 17.14 -0.27
C LEU A 67 9.32 16.28 -0.53
N VAL A 68 9.58 15.92 -1.79
CA VAL A 68 10.79 15.16 -2.16
C VAL A 68 12.06 15.95 -1.81
N ASN A 69 12.08 17.26 -2.08
CA ASN A 69 13.22 18.11 -1.74
C ASN A 69 13.40 18.27 -0.23
N GLU A 70 12.32 18.35 0.54
CA GLU A 70 12.37 18.40 2.01
C GLU A 70 12.92 17.08 2.59
N LEU A 71 12.44 15.93 2.10
CA LEU A 71 12.93 14.62 2.52
C LEU A 71 14.39 14.37 2.11
N GLY A 72 14.82 14.89 0.97
CA GLY A 72 16.21 14.80 0.51
C GLY A 72 17.21 15.60 1.36
N GLN A 73 16.75 16.53 2.18
CA GLN A 73 17.59 17.31 3.11
C GLN A 73 17.79 16.61 4.45
N PHE A 74 17.07 15.52 4.73
CA PHE A 74 17.19 14.82 6.01
C PHE A 74 18.48 14.03 6.10
N SER A 75 19.05 13.97 7.31
CA SER A 75 20.05 12.95 7.63
C SER A 75 19.41 11.56 7.65
N ALA A 76 20.22 10.50 7.57
CA ALA A 76 19.71 9.13 7.62
C ALA A 76 18.87 8.86 8.88
N ASP A 77 19.29 9.37 10.03
CA ASP A 77 18.57 9.22 11.30
C ASP A 77 17.22 9.95 11.29
N GLN A 78 17.20 11.19 10.77
CA GLN A 78 15.97 11.97 10.63
C GLN A 78 14.97 11.32 9.66
N LEU A 79 15.47 10.76 8.55
CA LEU A 79 14.64 10.03 7.61
C LEU A 79 14.03 8.78 8.25
N MET A 80 14.81 8.04 9.05
CA MET A 80 14.31 6.88 9.77
C MET A 80 13.27 7.25 10.84
N GLU A 81 13.44 8.38 11.51
CA GLU A 81 12.43 8.90 12.45
C GLU A 81 11.14 9.29 11.72
N TYR A 82 11.25 9.97 10.57
CA TYR A 82 10.10 10.30 9.73
C TYR A 82 9.36 9.04 9.25
N VAL A 83 10.07 8.01 8.80
CA VAL A 83 9.49 6.73 8.41
C VAL A 83 8.72 6.09 9.58
N ARG A 84 9.29 6.10 10.78
CA ARG A 84 8.62 5.58 11.99
C ARG A 84 7.35 6.37 12.32
N SER A 85 7.40 7.70 12.22
CA SER A 85 6.24 8.57 12.44
C SER A 85 5.13 8.30 11.42
N LEU A 86 5.49 8.12 10.15
CA LEU A 86 4.57 7.77 9.08
C LEU A 86 3.92 6.40 9.32
N GLN A 87 4.70 5.40 9.75
CA GLN A 87 4.17 4.08 10.12
C GLN A 87 3.19 4.15 11.29
N ASN A 88 3.50 4.92 12.32
CA ASN A 88 2.59 5.14 13.46
C ASN A 88 1.29 5.84 13.04
N SER A 89 1.40 6.83 12.15
CA SER A 89 0.26 7.55 11.57
C SER A 89 -0.62 6.61 10.74
N ALA A 90 -0.01 5.82 9.85
CA ALA A 90 -0.71 4.83 9.04
C ALA A 90 -1.42 3.77 9.90
N TYR A 91 -0.78 3.29 10.97
CA TYR A 91 -1.40 2.37 11.91
C TYR A 91 -2.63 2.98 12.59
N THR A 92 -2.51 4.20 13.11
CA THR A 92 -3.61 4.92 13.78
C THR A 92 -4.78 5.14 12.84
N LEU A 93 -4.51 5.60 11.62
CA LEU A 93 -5.52 5.76 10.57
C LEU A 93 -6.21 4.44 10.24
N GLY A 94 -5.46 3.33 10.14
CA GLY A 94 -6.05 2.01 9.88
C GLY A 94 -7.01 1.55 11.00
N VAL A 95 -6.66 1.81 12.27
CA VAL A 95 -7.55 1.51 13.41
C VAL A 95 -8.81 2.37 13.36
N GLU A 96 -8.68 3.66 13.06
CA GLU A 96 -9.81 4.58 12.93
C GLU A 96 -10.73 4.19 11.77
N GLU A 97 -10.15 3.86 10.62
CA GLU A 97 -10.88 3.39 9.43
C GLU A 97 -11.67 2.12 9.75
N ALA A 98 -11.05 1.11 10.37
CA ALA A 98 -11.73 -0.12 10.77
C ALA A 98 -12.91 0.13 11.73
N LYS A 99 -12.75 1.11 12.64
CA LYS A 99 -13.84 1.53 13.54
C LYS A 99 -14.99 2.19 12.76
N GLN A 100 -14.68 3.07 11.80
CA GLN A 100 -15.71 3.70 10.97
C GLN A 100 -16.40 2.69 10.06
N PHE A 101 -15.65 1.76 9.49
CA PHE A 101 -16.19 0.67 8.68
C PHE A 101 -17.16 -0.21 9.47
N SER A 102 -16.77 -0.58 10.70
CA SER A 102 -17.63 -1.33 11.62
C SER A 102 -18.93 -0.57 11.94
N LYS A 103 -18.86 0.75 12.20
CA LYS A 103 -20.05 1.59 12.39
C LYS A 103 -20.93 1.62 11.14
N GLY A 104 -20.33 1.78 9.96
CA GLY A 104 -21.03 1.75 8.67
C GLY A 104 -21.78 0.43 8.47
N ARG A 105 -21.16 -0.71 8.83
CA ARG A 105 -21.80 -2.03 8.82
C ARG A 105 -23.05 -2.06 9.71
N PHE A 106 -22.95 -1.60 10.96
CA PHE A 106 -24.10 -1.57 11.88
C PHE A 106 -25.22 -0.65 11.39
N LEU A 107 -24.87 0.47 10.77
CA LEU A 107 -25.82 1.41 10.18
C LEU A 107 -26.32 0.97 8.80
N ARG A 108 -25.87 -0.18 8.30
CA ARG A 108 -26.26 -0.75 7.00
C ARG A 108 -26.07 0.22 5.83
N VAL A 109 -25.09 1.12 5.92
CA VAL A 109 -24.84 2.14 4.88
C VAL A 109 -24.34 1.53 3.56
N PHE A 110 -23.86 0.29 3.63
CA PHE A 110 -23.39 -0.47 2.48
C PHE A 110 -24.49 -1.33 1.84
N GLU A 111 -25.65 -1.50 2.50
CA GLU A 111 -26.78 -2.23 1.91
C GLU A 111 -27.44 -1.37 0.82
N LYS A 112 -27.75 -1.98 -0.32
CA LYS A 112 -28.54 -1.29 -1.35
C LYS A 112 -29.94 -1.06 -0.80
N ARG A 113 -30.43 0.18 -0.84
CA ARG A 113 -31.84 0.47 -0.57
C ARG A 113 -32.68 -0.33 -1.56
N SER A 114 -33.59 -1.15 -1.04
CA SER A 114 -34.56 -1.91 -1.82
C SER A 114 -35.67 -0.98 -2.30
N GLU A 115 -35.39 -0.08 -3.24
CA GLU A 115 -36.40 0.54 -4.11
C GLU A 115 -35.74 0.52 -5.51
N GLU A 116 -36.14 -0.32 -6.45
CA GLU A 116 -37.46 -0.42 -7.06
C GLU A 116 -37.84 -1.89 -7.36
N VAL A 117 -38.67 -2.50 -6.50
CA VAL A 117 -39.67 -3.46 -6.94
C VAL A 117 -41.00 -2.83 -6.52
N SER A 118 -41.87 -2.57 -7.50
CA SER A 118 -43.15 -1.86 -7.42
C SER A 118 -43.08 -0.32 -7.58
N ARG A 119 -42.95 0.13 -8.83
CA ARG A 119 -43.97 0.98 -9.49
C ARG A 119 -43.89 0.82 -11.00
#